data_AF-A0A9W6J2H3-F1
#
_entry.id   AF-A0A9W6J2H3-F1
#
_cell.length_a   1.000
_cell.length_b   1.000
_cell.length_c   1.000
_cell.angle_alpha   90.00
_cell.angle_beta   90.00
_cell.angle_gamma   90.00
#
_symmetry.space_group_name_H-M   'P 1'
#
loop_
_entity.id
_entity.type
_entity.pdbx_description
1 polymer ?
#
loop_
_entity_poly.entity_id
_entity_poly.type
_entity_poly.pdbx_seq_one_letter_code
_entity_poly.pdbx_strand_id
1 'polypeptide(L)'
;MGARGPGARARLVAAAQLPKRQRALPWARKGLSRVARVIAFLEFLPITKGSLAGRRMKLLVKQREFVERVYGDLDAKGLRRRRIGVKSEPKGNGKSGLCAGLALCHLLGPESEPRGEVYSAAVDRNQAGLIFRECEAIILQVPEFAARVNVVRFHKRIEVLDGDGKGSTYEAMSADARSAHGLAPSLFVYDELAQAPNRELLDALINGWASARKRSG
;
A
#
# COMPACT_ATOMS: atom_id res chain seq x y z
N MET A 1 -21.63 14.77 21.10
CA MET A 1 -22.12 14.08 19.88
C MET A 1 -21.26 12.85 19.65
N GLY A 2 -21.82 11.65 19.84
CA GLY A 2 -21.07 10.38 19.80
C GLY A 2 -20.62 10.00 18.40
N ALA A 3 -19.43 9.42 18.29
CA ALA A 3 -18.86 8.90 17.06
C ALA A 3 -19.74 7.77 16.49
N ARG A 4 -20.57 8.07 15.49
CA ARG A 4 -21.46 7.10 14.86
C ARG A 4 -20.84 6.62 13.55
N GLY A 5 -20.29 5.41 13.57
CA GLY A 5 -19.73 4.71 12.40
C GLY A 5 -18.69 3.65 12.81
N PRO A 6 -18.66 2.46 12.16
CA PRO A 6 -17.55 1.52 12.29
C PRO A 6 -16.22 2.24 12.04
N GLY A 7 -15.21 2.04 12.90
CA GLY A 7 -13.90 2.69 12.77
C GLY A 7 -13.78 4.11 13.34
N ALA A 8 -14.90 4.83 13.54
CA ALA A 8 -14.87 6.23 14.03
C ALA A 8 -14.23 6.37 15.42
N ARG A 9 -14.49 5.41 16.32
CA ARG A 9 -13.88 5.38 17.66
C ARG A 9 -12.36 5.17 17.61
N ALA A 10 -11.88 4.24 16.79
CA ALA A 10 -10.46 3.96 16.65
C ALA A 10 -9.70 5.19 16.11
N ARG A 11 -10.30 5.87 15.12
CA ARG A 11 -9.78 7.12 14.57
C ARG A 11 -9.67 8.23 15.61
N LEU A 12 -10.71 8.44 16.42
CA LEU A 12 -10.69 9.47 17.48
C LEU A 12 -9.64 9.18 18.54
N VAL A 13 -9.49 7.91 18.94
CA VAL A 13 -8.45 7.49 19.89
C VAL A 13 -7.06 7.75 19.31
N ALA A 14 -6.82 7.37 18.04
CA ALA A 14 -5.54 7.63 17.37
C ALA A 14 -5.25 9.13 17.23
N ALA A 15 -6.26 9.94 16.88
CA ALA A 15 -6.13 11.39 16.79
C ALA A 15 -5.72 12.02 18.14
N ALA A 16 -6.24 11.51 19.25
CA ALA A 16 -5.85 11.95 20.59
C ALA A 16 -4.41 11.55 20.99
N GLN A 17 -3.85 10.50 20.38
CA GLN A 17 -2.47 10.06 20.60
C GLN A 17 -1.45 10.81 19.73
N LEU A 18 -1.91 11.64 18.79
CA LEU A 18 -1.00 12.39 17.93
C LEU A 18 -0.18 13.39 18.76
N PRO A 19 1.14 13.50 18.51
CA PRO A 19 1.96 14.48 19.20
C PRO A 19 1.46 15.90 18.89
N LYS A 20 1.47 16.79 19.90
CA LYS A 20 1.08 18.21 19.75
C LYS A 20 1.87 18.93 18.66
N ARG A 21 3.10 18.49 18.40
CA ARG A 21 3.94 18.96 17.29
C ARG A 21 4.09 17.82 16.28
N GLN A 22 3.70 18.06 15.03
CA GLN A 22 3.93 17.09 13.95
C GLN A 22 5.43 16.80 13.86
N ARG A 23 5.82 15.54 14.09
CA ARG A 23 7.18 15.10 13.85
C ARG A 23 7.45 15.10 12.34
N ALA A 24 8.66 15.49 11.95
CA ALA A 24 9.07 15.42 10.56
C ALA A 24 9.06 13.95 10.11
N LEU A 25 8.19 13.62 9.15
CA LEU A 25 8.13 12.28 8.58
C LEU A 25 9.42 12.03 7.79
N PRO A 26 10.10 10.87 7.95
CA PRO A 26 11.41 10.62 7.32
C PRO A 26 11.43 10.81 5.81
N TRP A 27 10.33 10.48 5.13
CA TRP A 27 10.16 10.62 3.68
C TRP A 27 9.81 12.04 3.22
N ALA A 28 9.50 12.96 4.14
CA ALA A 28 9.20 14.36 3.84
C ALA A 28 10.45 15.26 3.88
N ARG A 29 11.64 14.70 4.14
CA ARG A 29 12.90 15.45 4.15
C ARG A 29 13.18 16.05 2.77
N LYS A 30 13.55 17.33 2.72
CA LYS A 30 13.95 18.02 1.49
C LYS A 30 15.17 17.34 0.85
N GLY A 31 15.22 17.32 -0.49
CA GLY A 31 16.35 16.76 -1.25
C GLY A 31 16.32 15.25 -1.45
N LEU A 32 15.35 14.52 -0.88
CA LEU A 32 15.20 13.09 -1.16
C LEU A 32 14.70 12.84 -2.58
N SER A 33 15.41 11.96 -3.31
CA SER A 33 14.91 11.38 -4.55
C SER A 33 13.61 10.60 -4.30
N ARG A 34 12.84 10.35 -5.36
CA ARG A 34 11.59 9.57 -5.27
C ARG A 34 11.79 8.23 -4.57
N VAL A 35 12.77 7.45 -5.04
CA VAL A 35 13.10 6.14 -4.45
C VAL A 35 13.55 6.27 -2.99
N ALA A 36 14.31 7.31 -2.64
CA ALA A 36 14.74 7.53 -1.26
C ALA A 36 13.56 7.82 -0.33
N ARG A 37 12.53 8.55 -0.81
CA ARG A 37 11.28 8.73 -0.06
C ARG A 37 10.55 7.41 0.16
N VAL A 38 10.47 6.56 -0.86
CA VAL A 38 9.84 5.22 -0.75
C VAL A 38 10.57 4.34 0.24
N ILE A 39 11.91 4.26 0.17
CA ILE A 39 12.73 3.49 1.10
C ILE A 39 12.56 4.03 2.53
N ALA A 40 12.64 5.35 2.72
CA ALA A 40 12.46 5.98 4.03
C ALA A 40 11.06 5.73 4.62
N PHE A 41 10.03 5.67 3.78
CA PHE A 41 8.68 5.27 4.18
C PHE A 41 8.63 3.80 4.62
N LEU A 42 9.15 2.88 3.80
CA LEU A 42 9.15 1.45 4.11
C LEU A 42 9.90 1.15 5.41
N GLU A 43 11.08 1.74 5.59
CA GLU A 43 11.92 1.55 6.80
C GLU A 43 11.41 2.31 8.03
N PHE A 44 10.36 3.14 7.89
CA PHE A 44 9.65 3.72 9.03
C PHE A 44 8.58 2.78 9.58
N LEU A 45 8.02 1.89 8.76
CA LEU A 45 6.90 1.04 9.15
C LEU A 45 7.30 0.07 10.27
N PRO A 46 6.43 -0.13 11.28
CA PRO A 46 6.64 -1.17 12.27
C PRO A 46 6.51 -2.56 11.66
N ILE A 47 7.27 -3.51 12.19
CA ILE A 47 7.04 -4.94 12.00
C ILE A 47 5.95 -5.37 12.98
N THR A 48 4.89 -6.01 12.46
CA THR A 48 3.69 -6.30 13.25
C THR A 48 3.66 -7.70 13.87
N LYS A 49 4.49 -8.63 13.39
CA LYS A 49 4.49 -10.04 13.77
C LYS A 49 5.88 -10.67 13.75
N GLY A 50 6.02 -11.81 14.44
CA GLY A 50 7.27 -12.57 14.55
C GLY A 50 8.24 -12.00 15.57
N SER A 51 9.46 -12.54 15.62
CA SER A 51 10.50 -12.19 16.61
C SER A 51 10.99 -10.74 16.55
N LEU A 52 10.68 -10.03 15.47
CA LEU A 52 11.04 -8.62 15.27
C LEU A 52 9.86 -7.66 15.48
N ALA A 53 8.71 -8.15 15.95
CA ALA A 53 7.53 -7.31 16.22
C ALA A 53 7.88 -6.12 17.12
N GLY A 54 7.33 -4.95 16.79
CA GLY A 54 7.59 -3.68 17.47
C GLY A 54 8.87 -2.96 17.04
N ARG A 55 9.79 -3.62 16.32
CA ARG A 55 10.91 -2.95 15.64
C ARG A 55 10.45 -2.33 14.32
N ARG A 56 11.27 -1.43 13.77
CA ARG A 56 11.06 -0.91 12.42
C ARG A 56 11.53 -1.90 11.36
N MET A 57 10.84 -1.92 10.22
CA MET A 57 11.24 -2.67 9.05
C MET A 57 12.63 -2.22 8.59
N LYS A 58 13.47 -3.17 8.23
CA LYS A 58 14.73 -2.92 7.53
C LYS A 58 14.67 -3.71 6.23
N LEU A 59 14.76 -3.03 5.09
CA LEU A 59 14.72 -3.71 3.81
C LEU A 59 15.96 -4.60 3.66
N LEU A 60 15.74 -5.85 3.25
CA LEU A 60 16.83 -6.72 2.83
C LEU A 60 17.48 -6.13 1.57
N VAL A 61 18.75 -6.43 1.32
CA VAL A 61 19.51 -5.93 0.16
C VAL A 61 18.73 -6.13 -1.14
N LYS A 62 18.24 -7.35 -1.39
CA LYS A 62 17.45 -7.69 -2.59
C LYS A 62 16.08 -6.99 -2.66
N GLN A 63 15.49 -6.62 -1.52
CA GLN A 63 14.24 -5.86 -1.48
C GLN A 63 14.50 -4.39 -1.82
N ARG A 64 15.58 -3.82 -1.29
CA ARG A 64 16.03 -2.46 -1.63
C ARG A 64 16.35 -2.34 -3.12
N GLU A 65 17.14 -3.25 -3.67
CA GLU A 65 17.45 -3.30 -5.12
C GLU A 65 16.18 -3.37 -5.97
N PHE A 66 15.19 -4.16 -5.55
CA PHE A 66 13.91 -4.24 -6.25
C PHE A 66 13.17 -2.89 -6.24
N VAL A 67 13.06 -2.25 -5.07
CA VAL A 67 12.45 -0.92 -4.93
C VAL A 67 13.20 0.12 -5.78
N GLU A 68 14.53 0.08 -5.80
CA GLU A 68 15.35 0.96 -6.63
C GLU A 68 15.08 0.77 -8.12
N ARG A 69 14.98 -0.47 -8.59
CA ARG A 69 14.67 -0.75 -10.00
C ARG A 69 13.26 -0.32 -10.41
N VAL A 70 12.30 -0.32 -9.49
CA VAL A 70 10.90 0.05 -9.77
C VAL A 70 10.67 1.56 -9.65
N TYR A 71 11.28 2.22 -8.67
CA TYR A 71 11.00 3.63 -8.34
C TYR A 71 12.14 4.59 -8.70
N GLY A 72 13.36 4.09 -8.88
CA GLY A 72 14.55 4.88 -9.18
C GLY A 72 14.93 4.92 -10.66
N ASP A 73 14.47 3.96 -11.46
CA ASP A 73 14.76 3.92 -12.90
C ASP A 73 13.83 4.87 -13.69
N LEU A 74 14.28 6.10 -13.85
CA LEU A 74 13.54 7.18 -14.53
C LEU A 74 14.11 7.46 -15.94
N ASP A 75 13.24 7.91 -16.83
CA ASP A 75 13.62 8.43 -18.14
C ASP A 75 14.07 9.90 -18.04
N ALA A 76 14.49 10.48 -19.18
CA ALA A 76 14.94 11.87 -19.24
C ALA A 76 13.86 12.89 -18.86
N LYS A 77 12.57 12.48 -18.88
CA LYS A 77 11.43 13.30 -18.47
C LYS A 77 11.05 13.07 -16.99
N GLY A 78 11.82 12.27 -16.26
CA GLY A 78 11.54 11.93 -14.85
C GLY A 78 10.42 10.91 -14.67
N LEU A 79 9.95 10.26 -15.74
CA LEU A 79 8.92 9.23 -15.69
C LEU A 79 9.56 7.85 -15.48
N ARG A 80 8.84 6.92 -14.85
CA ARG A 80 9.36 5.56 -14.64
C ARG A 80 9.51 4.82 -15.96
N ARG A 81 10.70 4.26 -16.21
CA ARG A 81 10.97 3.35 -17.34
C ARG A 81 10.27 2.01 -17.17
N ARG A 82 10.27 1.49 -15.94
CA ARG A 82 9.57 0.25 -15.58
C ARG A 82 8.39 0.57 -14.68
N ARG A 83 7.23 0.07 -15.08
CA ARG A 83 5.95 0.36 -14.40
C ARG A 83 5.32 -0.89 -13.78
N ILE A 84 5.71 -2.07 -14.27
CA ILE A 84 5.40 -3.38 -13.69
C ILE A 84 6.70 -4.00 -13.21
N GLY A 85 6.73 -4.45 -11.97
CA GLY A 85 7.83 -5.22 -11.39
C GLY A 85 7.35 -6.61 -11.02
N VAL A 86 8.05 -7.64 -11.47
CA VAL A 86 7.78 -9.04 -11.10
C VAL A 86 8.92 -9.52 -10.21
N LYS A 87 8.58 -10.17 -9.10
CA LYS A 87 9.54 -10.66 -8.12
C LYS A 87 9.19 -12.06 -7.67
N SER A 88 10.13 -12.99 -7.89
CA SER A 88 10.06 -14.37 -7.41
C SER A 88 10.92 -14.52 -6.17
N GLU A 89 10.32 -14.97 -5.07
CA GLU A 89 11.00 -15.24 -3.80
C GLU A 89 10.40 -16.47 -3.11
N PRO A 90 11.21 -17.26 -2.40
CA PRO A 90 10.71 -18.35 -1.57
C PRO A 90 9.97 -17.82 -0.33
N LYS A 91 9.17 -18.69 0.29
CA LYS A 91 8.44 -18.40 1.53
C LYS A 91 9.42 -18.00 2.65
N GLY A 92 8.98 -17.10 3.54
CA GLY A 92 9.75 -16.68 4.71
C GLY A 92 10.61 -15.42 4.55
N ASN A 93 10.73 -14.84 3.35
CA ASN A 93 11.59 -13.67 3.09
C ASN A 93 10.93 -12.30 3.35
N GLY A 94 9.88 -12.24 4.18
CA GLY A 94 9.21 -10.98 4.51
C GLY A 94 8.45 -10.32 3.33
N LYS A 95 8.12 -11.10 2.28
CA LYS A 95 7.41 -10.61 1.08
C LYS A 95 6.10 -9.90 1.43
N SER A 96 5.26 -10.48 2.29
CA SER A 96 3.96 -9.88 2.64
C SER A 96 4.12 -8.52 3.33
N GLY A 97 5.17 -8.35 4.16
CA GLY A 97 5.49 -7.07 4.78
C GLY A 97 5.90 -6.02 3.75
N LEU A 98 6.74 -6.39 2.77
CA LEU A 98 7.08 -5.52 1.65
C LEU A 98 5.85 -5.15 0.82
N CYS A 99 4.99 -6.12 0.50
CA CYS A 99 3.75 -5.92 -0.25
C CYS A 99 2.80 -4.93 0.47
N ALA A 100 2.57 -5.14 1.76
CA ALA A 100 1.76 -4.24 2.58
C ALA A 100 2.38 -2.84 2.67
N GLY A 101 3.71 -2.76 2.86
CA GLY A 101 4.42 -1.49 2.91
C GLY A 101 4.33 -0.69 1.60
N LEU A 102 4.44 -1.37 0.46
CA LEU A 102 4.26 -0.73 -0.86
C LEU A 102 2.81 -0.28 -1.08
N ALA A 103 1.83 -1.08 -0.67
CA ALA A 103 0.41 -0.71 -0.70
C ALA A 103 0.15 0.56 0.14
N LEU A 104 0.65 0.58 1.39
CA LEU A 104 0.53 1.75 2.26
C LEU A 104 1.31 2.97 1.76
N CYS A 105 2.42 2.77 1.04
CA CYS A 105 3.20 3.86 0.45
C CYS A 105 2.38 4.64 -0.59
N HIS A 106 1.59 3.92 -1.40
CA HIS A 106 0.65 4.52 -2.37
C HIS A 106 -0.69 4.92 -1.76
N LEU A 107 -1.08 4.35 -0.62
CA LEU A 107 -2.32 4.73 0.04
C LEU A 107 -2.17 6.00 0.90
N LEU A 108 -1.11 6.08 1.72
CA LEU A 108 -0.93 7.11 2.76
C LEU A 108 0.43 7.81 2.72
N GLY A 109 1.38 7.22 1.98
CA GLY A 109 2.78 7.61 1.97
C GLY A 109 3.17 8.57 0.84
N PRO A 110 4.48 8.65 0.52
CA PRO A 110 5.01 9.62 -0.44
C PRO A 110 4.62 9.35 -1.90
N GLU A 111 4.00 8.21 -2.18
CA GLU A 111 3.48 7.85 -3.51
C GLU A 111 1.95 7.97 -3.57
N SER A 112 1.31 8.46 -2.51
CA SER A 112 -0.13 8.67 -2.51
C SER A 112 -0.56 9.82 -3.42
N GLU A 113 -1.71 9.61 -4.06
CA GLU A 113 -2.40 10.60 -4.89
C GLU A 113 -3.86 10.71 -4.42
N PRO A 114 -4.53 11.86 -4.58
CA PRO A 114 -5.94 12.00 -4.22
C PRO A 114 -6.83 11.06 -5.04
N ARG A 115 -7.76 10.37 -4.38
CA ARG A 115 -8.67 9.40 -5.01
C ARG A 115 -7.96 8.27 -5.77
N GLY A 116 -6.76 7.89 -5.34
CA GLY A 116 -6.04 6.74 -5.87
C GLY A 116 -6.68 5.41 -5.44
N GLU A 117 -6.76 4.46 -6.35
CA GLU A 117 -7.27 3.11 -6.06
C GLU A 117 -6.08 2.16 -5.91
N VAL A 118 -5.91 1.56 -4.73
CA VAL A 118 -4.84 0.60 -4.43
C VAL A 118 -5.44 -0.79 -4.27
N TYR A 119 -4.87 -1.78 -4.94
CA TYR A 119 -5.36 -3.14 -4.85
C TYR A 119 -4.29 -4.12 -4.40
N SER A 120 -4.69 -5.14 -3.65
CA SER A 120 -3.91 -6.37 -3.57
C SER A 120 -4.72 -7.54 -4.10
N ALA A 121 -4.17 -8.28 -5.03
CA ALA A 121 -4.75 -9.48 -5.60
C ALA A 121 -4.04 -10.72 -5.07
N ALA A 122 -4.79 -11.80 -4.89
CA ALA A 122 -4.25 -13.13 -4.61
C ALA A 122 -5.12 -14.21 -5.26
N VAL A 123 -4.65 -15.45 -5.20
CA VAL A 123 -5.32 -16.63 -5.79
C VAL A 123 -6.70 -16.87 -5.17
N ASP A 124 -6.83 -16.70 -3.85
CA ASP A 124 -8.09 -16.89 -3.13
C ASP A 124 -8.37 -15.77 -2.11
N ARG A 125 -9.60 -15.74 -1.60
CA ARG A 125 -10.06 -14.74 -0.63
C ARG A 125 -9.29 -14.75 0.69
N ASN A 126 -8.80 -15.91 1.14
CA ASN A 126 -8.08 -16.05 2.39
C ASN A 126 -6.67 -15.44 2.28
N GLN A 127 -5.99 -15.72 1.17
CA GLN A 127 -4.70 -15.14 0.79
C GLN A 127 -4.82 -13.64 0.55
N ALA A 128 -5.86 -13.19 -0.14
CA ALA A 128 -6.13 -11.76 -0.34
C ALA A 128 -6.26 -11.00 0.99
N GLY A 129 -6.84 -11.66 2.01
CA GLY A 129 -6.96 -11.10 3.35
C GLY A 129 -5.63 -10.94 4.11
N LEU A 130 -4.55 -11.61 3.71
CA LEU A 130 -3.27 -11.51 4.42
C LEU A 130 -2.63 -10.13 4.28
N ILE A 131 -2.59 -9.58 3.06
CA ILE A 131 -2.03 -8.24 2.82
C ILE A 131 -2.92 -7.19 3.51
N PHE A 132 -4.25 -7.33 3.43
CA PHE A 132 -5.17 -6.42 4.14
C PHE A 132 -4.92 -6.42 5.65
N ARG A 133 -4.83 -7.59 6.28
CA ARG A 133 -4.56 -7.70 7.72
C ARG A 133 -3.21 -7.11 8.11
N GLU A 134 -2.20 -7.28 7.27
CA GLU A 134 -0.88 -6.68 7.50
C GLU A 134 -0.94 -5.15 7.39
N CYS A 135 -1.63 -4.60 6.37
CA CYS A 135 -1.88 -3.16 6.25
C CYS A 135 -2.62 -2.61 7.48
N GLU A 136 -3.70 -3.27 7.90
CA GLU A 136 -4.46 -2.89 9.10
C GLU A 136 -3.57 -2.89 10.35
N ALA A 137 -2.80 -3.96 10.57
CA ALA A 137 -1.93 -4.07 11.73
C ALA A 137 -0.87 -2.96 11.77
N ILE A 138 -0.28 -2.60 10.62
CA ILE A 138 0.65 -1.47 10.50
C ILE A 138 -0.06 -0.15 10.82
N ILE A 139 -1.22 0.09 10.22
CA ILE A 139 -2.00 1.32 10.43
C ILE A 139 -2.32 1.52 11.91
N LEU A 140 -2.78 0.49 12.60
CA LEU A 140 -3.15 0.58 14.01
C LEU A 140 -1.96 0.83 14.93
N GLN A 141 -0.73 0.53 14.51
CA GLN A 141 0.50 0.82 15.25
C GLN A 141 1.12 2.18 14.88
N VAL A 142 0.59 2.88 13.87
CA VAL A 142 1.05 4.21 13.45
C VAL A 142 -0.09 5.21 13.65
N PRO A 143 -0.11 5.97 14.77
CA PRO A 143 -1.20 6.91 15.06
C PRO A 143 -1.48 7.90 13.93
N GLU A 144 -0.45 8.35 13.21
CA GLU A 144 -0.58 9.24 12.04
C GLU A 144 -1.39 8.61 10.90
N PHE A 145 -1.35 7.29 10.77
CA PHE A 145 -2.11 6.56 9.75
C PHE A 145 -3.52 6.26 10.26
N ALA A 146 -3.65 5.72 11.48
CA ALA A 146 -4.94 5.40 12.07
C ALA A 146 -5.87 6.62 12.20
N ALA A 147 -5.33 7.81 12.43
CA ALA A 147 -6.11 9.05 12.49
C ALA A 147 -6.68 9.50 11.12
N ARG A 148 -6.13 9.00 10.01
CA ARG A 148 -6.45 9.43 8.64
C ARG A 148 -7.34 8.47 7.88
N VAL A 149 -7.60 7.26 8.39
CA VAL A 149 -8.31 6.22 7.64
C VAL A 149 -9.58 5.71 8.33
N ASN A 150 -10.45 5.13 7.50
CA ASN A 150 -11.53 4.25 7.92
C ASN A 150 -11.20 2.82 7.45
N VAL A 151 -11.13 1.85 8.36
CA VAL A 151 -10.88 0.45 8.03
C VAL A 151 -12.21 -0.32 8.02
N VAL A 152 -12.60 -0.83 6.86
CA VAL A 152 -13.83 -1.58 6.63
C VAL A 152 -13.49 -3.07 6.47
N ARG A 153 -13.41 -3.77 7.61
CA ARG A 153 -12.94 -5.17 7.69
C ARG A 153 -13.78 -6.15 6.85
N PHE A 154 -15.10 -5.99 6.84
CA PHE A 154 -16.00 -6.91 6.12
C PHE A 154 -15.68 -6.97 4.62
N HIS A 155 -15.41 -5.81 4.02
CA HIS A 155 -15.02 -5.67 2.62
C HIS A 155 -13.50 -5.74 2.41
N LYS A 156 -12.70 -5.93 3.47
CA LYS A 156 -11.23 -5.85 3.41
C LYS A 156 -10.75 -4.58 2.69
N ARG A 157 -11.40 -3.47 3.03
CA ARG A 157 -11.21 -2.17 2.40
C ARG A 157 -10.70 -1.13 3.40
N ILE A 158 -9.89 -0.20 2.94
CA ILE A 158 -9.40 0.94 3.73
C ILE A 158 -9.66 2.21 2.94
N GLU A 159 -10.21 3.24 3.59
CA GLU A 159 -10.53 4.51 2.95
C GLU A 159 -9.75 5.62 3.63
N VAL A 160 -9.08 6.45 2.84
CA VAL A 160 -8.30 7.58 3.33
C VAL A 160 -9.21 8.81 3.38
N LEU A 161 -9.40 9.34 4.59
CA LEU A 161 -10.31 10.44 4.86
C LEU A 161 -9.62 11.80 4.80
N ASP A 162 -8.29 11.84 4.93
CA ASP A 162 -7.53 13.09 5.04
C ASP A 162 -6.04 12.98 4.61
N GLY A 163 -5.42 14.14 4.37
CA GLY A 163 -4.05 14.31 3.88
C GLY A 163 -3.91 14.07 2.37
N ASP A 164 -2.67 13.88 1.90
CA ASP A 164 -2.34 13.84 0.46
C ASP A 164 -3.10 12.75 -0.32
N GLY A 165 -3.36 11.60 0.32
CA GLY A 165 -4.14 10.51 -0.23
C GLY A 165 -5.65 10.63 -0.02
N LYS A 166 -6.21 11.81 0.28
CA LYS A 166 -7.65 11.94 0.58
C LYS A 166 -8.52 11.38 -0.54
N GLY A 167 -9.49 10.56 -0.15
CA GLY A 167 -10.41 9.86 -1.06
C GLY A 167 -9.84 8.57 -1.65
N SER A 168 -8.58 8.23 -1.39
CA SER A 168 -7.96 6.99 -1.87
C SER A 168 -8.49 5.78 -1.13
N THR A 169 -8.52 4.65 -1.82
CA THR A 169 -9.01 3.38 -1.30
C THR A 169 -7.95 2.30 -1.45
N TYR A 170 -7.94 1.37 -0.50
CA TYR A 170 -7.31 0.07 -0.66
C TYR A 170 -8.39 -1.00 -0.66
N GLU A 171 -8.29 -2.00 -1.53
CA GLU A 171 -9.17 -3.18 -1.52
C GLU A 171 -8.41 -4.47 -1.81
N ALA A 172 -8.70 -5.51 -1.04
CA ALA A 172 -8.17 -6.86 -1.28
C ALA A 172 -9.10 -7.64 -2.21
N MET A 173 -8.59 -7.97 -3.39
CA MET A 173 -9.28 -8.72 -4.43
C MET A 173 -8.79 -10.17 -4.48
N SER A 174 -9.66 -11.07 -4.92
CA SER A 174 -9.33 -12.46 -5.18
C SER A 174 -9.70 -12.84 -6.61
N ALA A 175 -8.95 -13.77 -7.20
CA ALA A 175 -9.15 -14.17 -8.60
C ALA A 175 -10.53 -14.80 -8.88
N ASP A 176 -11.21 -15.33 -7.85
CA ASP A 176 -12.56 -15.90 -7.92
C ASP A 176 -13.68 -14.84 -7.89
N ALA A 177 -13.38 -13.57 -7.58
CA ALA A 177 -14.38 -12.52 -7.52
C ALA A 177 -14.72 -12.00 -8.93
N ARG A 178 -15.92 -12.35 -9.42
CA ARG A 178 -16.44 -12.15 -10.80
C ARG A 178 -16.50 -10.72 -11.37
N SER A 179 -15.97 -9.69 -10.72
CA SER A 179 -16.04 -8.31 -11.26
C SER A 179 -14.73 -7.55 -11.10
N ALA A 180 -13.90 -7.60 -12.14
CA ALA A 180 -12.71 -6.76 -12.29
C ALA A 180 -12.89 -5.68 -13.38
N HIS A 181 -14.12 -5.48 -13.86
CA HIS A 181 -14.43 -4.46 -14.87
C HIS A 181 -14.46 -3.07 -14.23
N GLY A 182 -13.82 -2.09 -14.87
CA GLY A 182 -13.87 -0.69 -14.46
C GLY A 182 -12.85 -0.27 -13.40
N LEU A 183 -11.90 -1.14 -13.02
CA LEU A 183 -10.83 -0.79 -12.08
C LEU A 183 -9.92 0.32 -12.67
N ALA A 184 -9.50 1.27 -11.84
CA ALA A 184 -8.54 2.32 -12.19
C ALA A 184 -7.36 2.37 -11.20
N PRO A 185 -6.60 1.27 -11.05
CA PRO A 185 -5.52 1.16 -10.08
C PRO A 185 -4.43 2.22 -10.25
N SER A 186 -4.17 2.95 -9.17
CA SER A 186 -2.96 3.76 -8.97
C SER A 186 -1.74 2.85 -8.70
N LEU A 187 -1.98 1.77 -7.95
CA LEU A 187 -1.09 0.65 -7.66
C LEU A 187 -1.91 -0.65 -7.56
N PHE A 188 -1.33 -1.77 -8.01
CA PHE A 188 -1.77 -3.09 -7.58
C PHE A 188 -0.58 -3.96 -7.16
N VAL A 189 -0.82 -4.88 -6.22
CA VAL A 189 0.14 -5.91 -5.80
C VAL A 189 -0.51 -7.27 -6.01
N TYR A 190 0.07 -8.13 -6.83
CA TYR A 190 -0.44 -9.48 -7.05
C TYR A 190 0.46 -10.49 -6.33
N ASP A 191 -0.04 -11.09 -5.25
CA ASP A 191 0.66 -12.15 -4.53
C ASP A 191 0.36 -13.53 -5.13
N GLU A 192 1.36 -14.41 -5.09
CA GLU A 192 1.28 -15.77 -5.62
C GLU A 192 0.76 -15.88 -7.07
N LEU A 193 1.10 -14.92 -7.93
CA LEU A 193 0.63 -14.87 -9.33
C LEU A 193 0.85 -16.18 -10.11
N ALA A 194 1.95 -16.91 -9.84
CA ALA A 194 2.25 -18.19 -10.47
C ALA A 194 1.23 -19.30 -10.16
N GLN A 195 0.42 -19.13 -9.11
CA GLN A 195 -0.64 -20.04 -8.70
C GLN A 195 -2.04 -19.55 -9.13
N ALA A 196 -2.14 -18.41 -9.83
CA ALA A 196 -3.43 -17.91 -10.29
C ALA A 196 -4.06 -18.87 -11.32
N PRO A 197 -5.38 -19.14 -11.23
CA PRO A 197 -6.04 -20.10 -12.11
C PRO A 197 -6.13 -19.62 -13.55
N ASN A 198 -6.20 -18.30 -13.75
CA ASN A 198 -6.23 -17.65 -15.06
C ASN A 198 -5.58 -16.25 -14.97
N ARG A 199 -5.54 -15.55 -16.11
CA ARG A 199 -4.96 -14.19 -16.20
C ARG A 199 -5.99 -13.07 -16.12
N GLU A 200 -7.28 -13.36 -15.96
CA GLU A 200 -8.35 -12.36 -16.10
C GLU A 200 -8.20 -11.20 -15.12
N LEU A 201 -7.94 -11.50 -13.84
CA LEU A 201 -7.72 -10.46 -12.82
C LEU A 201 -6.44 -9.65 -13.09
N LEU A 202 -5.36 -10.32 -13.52
CA LEU A 202 -4.11 -9.63 -13.86
C LEU A 202 -4.33 -8.67 -15.04
N ASP A 203 -5.00 -9.14 -16.10
CA ASP A 203 -5.23 -8.36 -17.30
C ASP A 203 -6.18 -7.20 -17.03
N ALA A 204 -7.21 -7.39 -16.20
CA ALA A 204 -8.08 -6.32 -15.74
C ALA A 204 -7.32 -5.23 -14.97
N LEU A 205 -6.42 -5.62 -14.06
CA LEU A 205 -5.57 -4.67 -13.31
C LEU A 205 -4.61 -3.90 -14.23
N ILE A 206 -3.97 -4.59 -15.18
CA ILE A 206 -3.05 -3.95 -16.14
C ILE A 206 -3.81 -2.99 -17.07
N ASN A 207 -4.95 -3.41 -17.61
CA ASN A 207 -5.75 -2.61 -18.54
C ASN A 207 -6.36 -1.39 -17.84
N GLY A 208 -6.90 -1.58 -16.63
CA GLY A 208 -7.42 -0.50 -15.79
C GLY A 208 -6.36 0.54 -15.46
N TRP A 209 -5.17 0.07 -15.06
CA TRP A 209 -4.01 0.92 -14.79
C TRP A 209 -3.60 1.75 -16.02
N ALA A 210 -3.52 1.12 -17.19
CA ALA A 210 -3.13 1.78 -18.43
C ALA A 210 -4.14 2.85 -18.86
N SER A 211 -5.43 2.56 -18.71
CA SER A 211 -6.53 3.49 -19.02
C SER A 211 -6.57 4.68 -18.06
N ALA A 212 -6.32 4.47 -16.77
CA ALA A 212 -6.23 5.55 -15.78
C ALA A 212 -5.10 6.53 -16.12
N ARG A 213 -3.93 6.03 -16.53
CA ARG A 213 -2.76 6.88 -16.77
C ARG A 213 -2.75 7.59 -18.12
N LYS A 214 -3.51 7.14 -19.13
CA LYS A 214 -3.72 7.89 -20.38
C LYS A 214 -4.57 9.14 -20.18
N ARG A 215 -5.39 9.20 -19.13
CA ARG A 215 -6.29 10.33 -18.84
C ARG A 215 -5.63 11.45 -18.03
N SER A 216 -4.43 11.20 -17.49
CA SER A 216 -3.72 12.12 -16.59
C SER A 216 -2.49 12.79 -17.23
N GLY A 217 -2.29 12.64 -18.55
CA GLY A 217 -1.23 13.27 -19.33
C GLY A 217 -1.80 13.96 -20.54
#